data_AF-A0A418Z744-F1
#
_entry.id   AF-A0A418Z744-F1
#
_cell.length_a   1.000
_cell.length_b   1.000
_cell.length_c   1.000
_cell.angle_alpha   90.00
_cell.angle_beta   90.00
_cell.angle_gamma   90.00
#
_symmetry.space_group_name_H-M   'P 1'
#
loop_
_entity.id
_entity.type
_entity.pdbx_description
1 polymer ?
#
loop_
_entity_poly.entity_id
_entity_poly.type
_entity_poly.pdbx_seq_one_letter_code
_entity_poly.pdbx_strand_id
1 'polypeptide(L)'
;MHELIKYQFNTRRKKYGTGAALSLLNGNVGREVLAFHKKLPNYAVTPLHNLAHLSRRLGLGSIHIKDESWRFGLNAFKGLGGSYAVGKYLADKLQCDINSLSFAALNTPEIKEKIKDCVFVTATDGNHGRGVAWAAEQLGLKAVVYMPKGSSLIRAENIRHHGAECTITDLNYDDAVRLAHRMAQTKGWVLLQDTAWTGYEEIPTWIMQGYMTLAVEAYEQLAETNSPLPTHLILQAGVGSFAGSVMGYFVEKMQENIPNIIVVEPHQANCLYQSAVMDDGQPHCVTGDMATIMAGLACGEPNIISWPIIRDNTSCFISADDCLAAKGMRISAAPRPGTDTPFISGESGAIGVGLLYELMNNMHYQDLANRLQLDANAHVLLISTEGDTSPDIYEDIVWNGRSA
;
A
#
# COMPACT_ATOMS: atom_id res chain seq x y z
N MET A 1 1.44 -18.26 26.23
CA MET A 1 1.90 -18.37 24.83
C MET A 1 1.65 -17.01 24.20
N HIS A 2 2.65 -16.39 23.58
CA HIS A 2 2.46 -15.14 22.86
C HIS A 2 1.62 -15.41 21.61
N GLU A 3 0.47 -14.76 21.50
CA GLU A 3 -0.47 -14.96 20.39
C GLU A 3 0.05 -14.22 19.15
N LEU A 4 0.40 -14.95 18.08
CA LEU A 4 1.01 -14.36 16.86
C LEU A 4 -0.03 -13.79 15.89
N ILE A 5 -1.26 -14.30 15.95
CA ILE A 5 -2.34 -13.96 15.02
C ILE A 5 -3.62 -13.82 15.84
N LYS A 6 -4.23 -12.65 15.77
CA LYS A 6 -5.61 -12.39 16.17
C LYS A 6 -6.45 -12.22 14.91
N TYR A 7 -7.70 -12.67 14.93
CA TYR A 7 -8.55 -12.61 13.74
C TYR A 7 -10.00 -12.24 14.07
N GLN A 8 -10.66 -11.58 13.14
CA GLN A 8 -12.07 -11.20 13.21
C GLN A 8 -12.71 -11.45 11.85
N PHE A 9 -13.62 -12.42 11.79
CA PHE A 9 -14.42 -12.65 10.58
C PHE A 9 -15.43 -11.52 10.42
N ASN A 10 -15.50 -10.97 9.21
CA ASN A 10 -16.36 -9.84 8.93
C ASN A 10 -17.82 -10.28 8.75
N THR A 11 -18.68 -9.80 9.64
CA THR A 11 -20.14 -9.99 9.65
C THR A 11 -20.86 -9.02 8.71
N ARG A 12 -20.20 -7.95 8.27
CA ARG A 12 -20.76 -6.86 7.44
C ARG A 12 -20.38 -6.93 5.97
N ARG A 13 -19.84 -8.07 5.50
CA ARG A 13 -19.65 -8.29 4.06
C ARG A 13 -20.96 -8.09 3.30
N LYS A 14 -20.87 -7.41 2.17
CA LYS A 14 -22.01 -7.13 1.30
C LYS A 14 -21.82 -7.82 -0.04
N LYS A 15 -22.94 -8.14 -0.69
CA LYS A 15 -22.93 -8.64 -2.06
C LYS A 15 -22.49 -7.50 -2.98
N TYR A 16 -21.83 -7.84 -4.08
CA TYR A 16 -21.50 -6.88 -5.13
C TYR A 16 -22.73 -6.03 -5.52
N GLY A 17 -22.52 -4.73 -5.72
CA GLY A 17 -23.57 -3.76 -6.04
C GLY A 17 -24.47 -3.32 -4.86
N THR A 18 -24.33 -3.90 -3.67
CA THR A 18 -25.14 -3.52 -2.47
C THR A 18 -24.35 -2.72 -1.42
N GLY A 19 -23.05 -2.54 -1.64
CA GLY A 19 -22.13 -1.85 -0.73
C GLY A 19 -21.58 -0.55 -1.28
N ALA A 20 -20.39 -0.19 -0.79
CA ALA A 20 -19.64 0.96 -1.27
C ALA A 20 -19.55 0.96 -2.81
N ALA A 21 -19.76 2.14 -3.41
CA ALA A 21 -19.66 2.28 -4.85
C ALA A 21 -18.20 2.07 -5.29
N LEU A 22 -17.96 1.03 -6.08
CA LEU A 22 -16.65 0.76 -6.69
C LEU A 22 -16.42 1.54 -7.98
N SER A 23 -17.32 2.47 -8.31
CA SER A 23 -17.19 3.36 -9.47
C SER A 23 -15.89 4.18 -9.44
N LEU A 24 -15.34 4.44 -8.25
CA LEU A 24 -14.05 5.12 -8.08
C LEU A 24 -12.86 4.26 -8.50
N LEU A 25 -13.00 2.94 -8.58
CA LEU A 25 -11.94 1.97 -8.88
C LEU A 25 -12.29 1.08 -10.08
N ASN A 26 -13.16 1.58 -10.97
CA ASN A 26 -13.61 0.82 -12.12
C ASN A 26 -12.59 0.74 -13.26
N GLY A 27 -12.86 -0.10 -14.26
CA GLY A 27 -11.98 -0.29 -15.40
C GLY A 27 -11.70 0.97 -16.22
N ASN A 28 -12.57 1.98 -16.22
CA ASN A 28 -12.33 3.24 -16.92
C ASN A 28 -11.28 4.07 -16.17
N VAL A 29 -11.43 4.20 -14.84
CA VAL A 29 -10.44 4.87 -13.99
C VAL A 29 -9.09 4.15 -14.07
N GLY A 30 -9.10 2.82 -14.02
CA GLY A 30 -7.88 2.02 -14.18
C GLY A 30 -7.14 2.29 -15.48
N ARG A 31 -7.87 2.47 -16.60
CA ARG A 31 -7.25 2.84 -17.89
C ARG A 31 -6.71 4.27 -17.90
N GLU A 32 -7.41 5.24 -17.30
CA GLU A 32 -6.91 6.62 -17.17
C GLU A 32 -5.61 6.67 -16.35
N VAL A 33 -5.63 6.06 -15.16
CA VAL A 33 -4.47 6.00 -14.26
C VAL A 33 -3.29 5.31 -14.93
N LEU A 34 -3.51 4.16 -15.55
CA LEU A 34 -2.46 3.43 -16.28
C LEU A 34 -1.90 4.24 -17.46
N ALA A 35 -2.77 4.93 -18.21
CA ALA A 35 -2.35 5.78 -19.32
C ALA A 35 -1.52 6.98 -18.86
N PHE A 36 -1.84 7.56 -17.69
CA PHE A 36 -1.01 8.56 -17.05
C PHE A 36 0.35 7.98 -16.64
N HIS A 37 0.36 6.85 -15.92
CA HIS A 37 1.60 6.25 -15.45
C HIS A 37 2.54 5.80 -16.57
N LYS A 38 2.02 5.32 -17.71
CA LYS A 38 2.82 4.96 -18.89
C LYS A 38 3.60 6.14 -19.49
N LYS A 39 3.27 7.38 -19.14
CA LYS A 39 3.98 8.59 -19.58
C LYS A 39 5.05 9.05 -18.58
N LEU A 40 5.12 8.45 -17.39
CA LEU A 40 6.12 8.77 -16.38
C LEU A 40 7.50 8.23 -16.77
N PRO A 41 8.58 8.91 -16.36
CA PRO A 41 9.92 8.36 -16.48
C PRO A 41 10.02 7.06 -15.67
N ASN A 42 10.77 6.10 -16.21
CA ASN A 42 10.99 4.78 -15.60
C ASN A 42 9.71 3.98 -15.33
N TYR A 43 8.60 4.26 -16.02
CA TYR A 43 7.48 3.34 -16.00
C TYR A 43 7.90 2.00 -16.61
N ALA A 44 7.74 0.95 -15.82
CA ALA A 44 7.79 -0.44 -16.25
C ALA A 44 6.78 -1.22 -15.42
N VAL A 45 6.18 -2.24 -16.03
CA VAL A 45 5.36 -3.21 -15.29
C VAL A 45 6.27 -3.93 -14.31
N THR A 46 5.91 -3.92 -13.02
CA THR A 46 6.73 -4.56 -11.99
C THR A 46 6.58 -6.08 -12.03
N PRO A 47 7.59 -6.86 -11.60
CA PRO A 47 7.52 -8.31 -11.61
C PRO A 47 6.34 -8.88 -10.82
N LEU A 48 5.76 -9.98 -11.31
CA LEU A 48 4.83 -10.82 -10.58
C LEU A 48 5.47 -12.18 -10.40
N HIS A 49 6.07 -12.42 -9.23
CA HIS A 49 6.80 -13.64 -8.94
C HIS A 49 5.82 -14.80 -8.69
N ASN A 50 5.99 -15.91 -9.40
CA ASN A 50 5.29 -17.16 -9.11
C ASN A 50 6.15 -18.03 -8.18
N LEU A 51 5.74 -18.17 -6.93
CA LEU A 51 6.45 -18.95 -5.91
C LEU A 51 5.91 -20.40 -5.88
N ALA A 52 6.03 -21.10 -7.00
CA ALA A 52 5.45 -22.43 -7.19
C ALA A 52 6.00 -23.47 -6.21
N HIS A 53 7.28 -23.38 -5.82
CA HIS A 53 7.88 -24.34 -4.89
C HIS A 53 7.46 -24.06 -3.44
N LEU A 54 7.35 -22.79 -3.04
CA LEU A 54 6.74 -22.43 -1.76
C LEU A 54 5.27 -22.88 -1.73
N SER A 55 4.52 -22.67 -2.81
CA SER A 55 3.12 -23.13 -2.92
C SER A 55 3.01 -24.64 -2.68
N ARG A 56 3.88 -25.44 -3.32
CA ARG A 56 3.95 -26.90 -3.10
C ARG A 56 4.31 -27.25 -1.66
N ARG A 57 5.26 -26.51 -1.05
CA ARG A 57 5.69 -26.74 0.34
C ARG A 57 4.58 -26.43 1.34
N LEU A 58 3.69 -25.47 1.04
CA LEU A 58 2.58 -25.07 1.90
C LEU A 58 1.26 -25.76 1.58
N GLY A 59 1.20 -26.56 0.50
CA GLY A 59 -0.02 -27.25 0.10
C GLY A 59 -1.08 -26.32 -0.51
N LEU A 60 -0.64 -25.29 -1.25
CA LEU A 60 -1.50 -24.33 -1.96
C LEU A 60 -1.44 -24.54 -3.47
N GLY A 61 -2.46 -24.08 -4.19
CA GLY A 61 -2.54 -24.16 -5.65
C GLY A 61 -1.52 -23.25 -6.34
N SER A 62 -1.49 -21.96 -5.98
CA SER A 62 -0.42 -21.04 -6.41
C SER A 62 -0.22 -19.90 -5.42
N ILE A 63 1.00 -19.36 -5.40
CA ILE A 63 1.35 -18.13 -4.67
C ILE A 63 1.98 -17.18 -5.68
N HIS A 64 1.36 -16.02 -5.86
CA HIS A 64 1.92 -14.93 -6.66
C HIS A 64 2.21 -13.73 -5.78
N ILE A 65 3.38 -13.10 -5.97
CA ILE A 65 3.77 -11.90 -5.24
C ILE A 65 4.11 -10.79 -6.23
N LYS A 66 3.33 -9.70 -6.21
CA LYS A 66 3.61 -8.49 -7.00
C LYS A 66 4.73 -7.70 -6.32
N ASP A 67 5.83 -7.48 -7.01
CA ASP A 67 7.06 -6.93 -6.45
C ASP A 67 7.21 -5.43 -6.74
N GLU A 68 6.73 -4.60 -5.82
CA GLU A 68 6.78 -3.14 -5.97
C GLU A 68 8.10 -2.50 -5.51
N SER A 69 9.13 -3.29 -5.15
CA SER A 69 10.50 -2.77 -4.94
C SER A 69 11.07 -2.11 -6.22
N TRP A 70 10.56 -2.52 -7.39
CA TRP A 70 10.99 -2.00 -8.69
C TRP A 70 10.33 -0.68 -9.08
N ARG A 71 9.25 -0.27 -8.40
CA ARG A 71 8.37 0.77 -8.90
C ARG A 71 9.10 2.12 -9.02
N PHE A 72 9.27 2.59 -10.26
CA PHE A 72 9.93 3.86 -10.63
C PHE A 72 11.36 4.05 -10.08
N GLY A 73 12.01 3.00 -9.56
CA GLY A 73 13.27 3.13 -8.81
C GLY A 73 13.11 3.73 -7.40
N LEU A 74 11.88 3.73 -6.85
CA LEU A 74 11.55 4.30 -5.55
C LEU A 74 11.54 3.27 -4.41
N ASN A 75 11.85 2.01 -4.70
CA ASN A 75 11.85 0.90 -3.74
C ASN A 75 10.48 0.64 -3.04
N ALA A 76 9.39 1.25 -3.54
CA ALA A 76 8.04 1.10 -3.01
C ALA A 76 6.96 1.60 -3.98
N PHE A 77 5.74 1.09 -3.83
CA PHE A 77 4.60 1.39 -4.71
C PHE A 77 4.05 2.83 -4.63
N LYS A 78 4.30 3.55 -3.53
CA LYS A 78 3.54 4.77 -3.18
C LYS A 78 3.70 5.93 -4.18
N GLY A 79 4.73 5.91 -5.02
CA GLY A 79 4.87 6.83 -6.15
C GLY A 79 3.69 6.80 -7.12
N LEU A 80 2.99 5.67 -7.27
CA LEU A 80 1.78 5.55 -8.09
C LEU A 80 0.68 6.52 -7.63
N GLY A 81 0.31 6.47 -6.34
CA GLY A 81 -0.71 7.34 -5.77
C GLY A 81 -0.28 8.80 -5.72
N GLY A 82 0.95 9.07 -5.24
CA GLY A 82 1.47 10.42 -5.10
C GLY A 82 1.57 11.15 -6.44
N SER A 83 2.12 10.51 -7.47
CA SER A 83 2.27 11.16 -8.79
C SER A 83 0.95 11.38 -9.52
N TYR A 84 0.02 10.43 -9.46
CA TYR A 84 -1.30 10.61 -10.07
C TYR A 84 -2.08 11.74 -9.36
N ALA A 85 -2.03 11.83 -8.03
CA ALA A 85 -2.67 12.91 -7.29
C ALA A 85 -2.04 14.29 -7.58
N VAL A 86 -0.71 14.39 -7.68
CA VAL A 86 -0.04 15.61 -8.18
C VAL A 86 -0.54 15.95 -9.59
N GLY A 87 -0.60 14.97 -10.49
CA GLY A 87 -1.08 15.15 -11.86
C GLY A 87 -2.51 15.66 -11.92
N LYS A 88 -3.44 15.09 -11.13
CA LYS A 88 -4.84 15.51 -11.08
C LYS A 88 -5.00 16.91 -10.50
N TYR A 89 -4.28 17.21 -9.42
CA TYR A 89 -4.29 18.55 -8.83
C TYR A 89 -3.83 19.62 -9.84
N LEU A 90 -2.74 19.36 -10.58
CA LEU A 90 -2.25 20.28 -11.60
C LEU A 90 -3.19 20.37 -12.80
N ALA A 91 -3.80 19.26 -13.22
CA ALA A 91 -4.80 19.24 -14.29
C ALA A 91 -5.99 20.14 -13.96
N ASP A 92 -6.49 20.05 -12.73
CA ASP A 92 -7.56 20.91 -12.24
C ASP A 92 -7.10 22.38 -12.16
N LYS A 93 -5.93 22.67 -11.57
CA LYS A 93 -5.39 24.05 -11.51
C LYS A 93 -5.23 24.68 -12.90
N LEU A 94 -4.87 23.88 -13.91
CA LEU A 94 -4.69 24.32 -15.30
C LEU A 94 -5.98 24.21 -16.14
N GLN A 95 -7.06 23.67 -15.58
CA GLN A 95 -8.36 23.45 -16.23
C GLN A 95 -8.23 22.64 -17.53
N CYS A 96 -7.52 21.51 -17.45
CA CYS A 96 -7.26 20.61 -18.58
C CYS A 96 -7.43 19.14 -18.21
N ASP A 97 -7.51 18.27 -19.22
CA ASP A 97 -7.56 16.82 -19.02
C ASP A 97 -6.19 16.28 -18.62
N ILE A 98 -6.11 15.44 -17.59
CA ILE A 98 -4.84 14.83 -17.14
C ILE A 98 -4.15 14.01 -18.25
N ASN A 99 -4.89 13.40 -19.17
CA ASN A 99 -4.32 12.67 -20.29
C ASN A 99 -3.66 13.59 -21.33
N SER A 100 -4.03 14.87 -21.36
CA SER A 100 -3.32 15.88 -22.15
C SER A 100 -2.01 16.33 -21.48
N LEU A 101 -1.87 16.11 -20.16
CA LEU A 101 -0.64 16.36 -19.44
C LEU A 101 0.39 15.26 -19.75
N SER A 102 1.47 15.66 -20.38
CA SER A 102 2.72 14.91 -20.40
C SER A 102 3.75 15.62 -19.53
N PHE A 103 4.74 14.90 -19.02
CA PHE A 103 5.87 15.52 -18.31
C PHE A 103 6.59 16.56 -19.18
N ALA A 104 6.69 16.31 -20.49
CA ALA A 104 7.22 17.30 -21.43
C ALA A 104 6.35 18.58 -21.47
N ALA A 105 5.03 18.43 -21.51
CA ALA A 105 4.09 19.56 -21.51
C ALA A 105 4.12 20.33 -20.17
N LEU A 106 4.12 19.64 -19.03
CA LEU A 106 4.21 20.29 -17.72
C LEU A 106 5.51 21.06 -17.51
N ASN A 107 6.55 20.74 -18.28
CA ASN A 107 7.85 21.40 -18.22
C ASN A 107 8.01 22.58 -19.19
N THR A 108 7.00 22.97 -19.97
CA THR A 108 7.11 24.17 -20.82
C THR A 108 7.17 25.45 -19.96
N PRO A 109 7.88 26.51 -20.40
CA PRO A 109 7.98 27.74 -19.63
C PRO A 109 6.62 28.35 -19.25
N GLU A 110 5.64 28.26 -20.15
CA GLU A 110 4.29 28.82 -19.94
C GLU A 110 3.52 28.09 -18.85
N ILE A 111 3.62 26.75 -18.80
CA ILE A 111 2.97 25.95 -17.75
C ILE A 111 3.74 26.10 -16.44
N LYS A 112 5.08 26.02 -16.47
CA LYS A 112 5.92 26.22 -15.28
C LYS A 112 5.60 27.53 -14.58
N GLU A 113 5.44 28.62 -15.32
CA GLU A 113 5.11 29.92 -14.73
C GLU A 113 3.76 29.91 -14.00
N LYS A 114 2.77 29.15 -14.48
CA LYS A 114 1.44 29.01 -13.84
C LYS A 114 1.46 28.14 -12.59
N ILE A 115 2.41 27.22 -12.47
CA ILE A 115 2.48 26.25 -11.37
C ILE A 115 3.65 26.51 -10.41
N LYS A 116 4.51 27.51 -10.68
CA LYS A 116 5.76 27.78 -9.94
C LYS A 116 5.58 27.97 -8.42
N ASP A 117 4.43 28.47 -8.00
CA ASP A 117 4.12 28.74 -6.59
C ASP A 117 3.51 27.51 -5.89
N CYS A 118 3.33 26.39 -6.59
CA CYS A 118 2.85 25.16 -5.99
C CYS A 118 3.94 24.54 -5.12
N VAL A 119 3.62 24.40 -3.83
CA VAL A 119 4.44 23.69 -2.85
C VAL A 119 3.58 22.58 -2.27
N PHE A 120 4.01 21.33 -2.40
CA PHE A 120 3.34 20.20 -1.78
C PHE A 120 3.84 19.99 -0.36
N VAL A 121 2.94 19.66 0.56
CA VAL A 121 3.28 19.34 1.95
C VAL A 121 2.65 18.03 2.38
N THR A 122 3.38 17.19 3.12
CA THR A 122 2.89 15.88 3.56
C THR A 122 3.60 15.38 4.81
N ALA A 123 2.98 14.42 5.51
CA ALA A 123 3.61 13.60 6.54
C ALA A 123 3.83 12.15 6.07
N THR A 124 4.90 11.50 6.54
CA THR A 124 5.25 10.13 6.09
C THR A 124 6.17 9.39 7.07
N ASP A 125 6.08 8.07 7.13
CA ASP A 125 7.12 7.19 7.70
C ASP A 125 8.23 6.82 6.69
N GLY A 126 8.05 7.23 5.43
CA GLY A 126 9.02 7.07 4.36
C GLY A 126 8.38 7.14 2.98
N ASN A 127 7.79 6.03 2.54
CA ASN A 127 7.39 5.78 1.15
C ASN A 127 6.45 6.83 0.55
N HIS A 128 5.49 7.36 1.31
CA HIS A 128 4.52 8.34 0.80
C HIS A 128 5.23 9.66 0.44
N GLY A 129 5.91 10.26 1.41
CA GLY A 129 6.67 11.49 1.18
C GLY A 129 7.80 11.33 0.17
N ARG A 130 8.41 10.14 0.03
CA ARG A 130 9.36 9.89 -1.08
C ARG A 130 8.67 9.94 -2.44
N GLY A 131 7.49 9.33 -2.58
CA GLY A 131 6.68 9.41 -3.79
C GLY A 131 6.25 10.84 -4.14
N VAL A 132 5.87 11.64 -3.13
CA VAL A 132 5.52 13.07 -3.30
C VAL A 132 6.74 13.90 -3.70
N ALA A 133 7.87 13.71 -3.01
CA ALA A 133 9.12 14.40 -3.31
C ALA A 133 9.61 14.10 -4.72
N TRP A 134 9.58 12.83 -5.12
CA TRP A 134 9.89 12.41 -6.49
C TRP A 134 8.95 13.06 -7.51
N ALA A 135 7.63 13.04 -7.30
CA ALA A 135 6.68 13.65 -8.22
C ALA A 135 6.90 15.18 -8.35
N ALA A 136 7.23 15.86 -7.24
CA ALA A 136 7.56 17.28 -7.25
C ALA A 136 8.87 17.57 -8.01
N GLU A 137 9.91 16.75 -7.80
CA GLU A 137 11.19 16.84 -8.51
C GLU A 137 11.02 16.75 -10.02
N GLN A 138 10.25 15.76 -10.50
CA GLN A 138 10.02 15.55 -11.94
C GLN A 138 9.35 16.77 -12.62
N LEU A 139 8.70 17.64 -11.84
CA LEU A 139 8.01 18.85 -12.32
C LEU A 139 8.75 20.15 -11.96
N GLY A 140 9.89 20.06 -11.27
CA GLY A 140 10.61 21.22 -10.76
C GLY A 140 9.82 22.01 -9.71
N LEU A 141 8.93 21.35 -8.98
CA LEU A 141 8.12 21.93 -7.90
C LEU A 141 8.76 21.66 -6.54
N LYS A 142 8.29 22.38 -5.51
CA LYS A 142 8.78 22.21 -4.15
C LYS A 142 7.92 21.19 -3.39
N ALA A 143 8.57 20.39 -2.56
CA ALA A 143 7.91 19.52 -1.58
C ALA A 143 8.51 19.72 -0.19
N VAL A 144 7.65 19.71 0.82
CA VAL A 144 7.99 19.77 2.25
C VAL A 144 7.42 18.55 2.93
N VAL A 145 8.28 17.81 3.63
CA VAL A 145 7.94 16.51 4.20
C VAL A 145 8.25 16.50 5.70
N TYR A 146 7.24 16.14 6.49
CA TYR A 146 7.39 15.92 7.92
C TYR A 146 7.39 14.41 8.20
N MET A 147 8.37 13.94 8.96
CA MET A 147 8.44 12.56 9.40
C MET A 147 8.26 12.49 10.92
N PRO A 148 7.63 11.45 11.47
CA PRO A 148 7.47 11.33 12.91
C PRO A 148 8.77 10.96 13.61
N LYS A 149 8.76 11.12 14.94
CA LYS A 149 9.85 10.77 15.84
C LYS A 149 10.26 9.31 15.66
N GLY A 150 11.57 9.05 15.63
CA GLY A 150 12.12 7.71 15.46
C GLY A 150 12.18 7.22 14.01
N SER A 151 11.78 8.06 13.05
CA SER A 151 11.94 7.75 11.63
C SER A 151 13.39 7.50 11.24
N SER A 152 13.58 6.55 10.32
CA SER A 152 14.89 6.19 9.77
C SER A 152 15.57 7.37 9.06
N LEU A 153 16.82 7.65 9.41
CA LEU A 153 17.61 8.71 8.80
C LEU A 153 17.79 8.50 7.29
N ILE A 154 18.05 7.26 6.86
CA ILE A 154 18.23 6.97 5.42
C ILE A 154 16.94 7.18 4.63
N ARG A 155 15.76 6.93 5.23
CA ARG A 155 14.47 7.26 4.59
C ARG A 155 14.32 8.77 4.43
N ALA A 156 14.72 9.57 5.42
CA ALA A 156 14.71 11.03 5.32
C ALA A 156 15.69 11.55 4.26
N GLU A 157 16.89 10.98 4.19
CA GLU A 157 17.89 11.33 3.16
C GLU A 157 17.40 10.98 1.75
N ASN A 158 16.78 9.82 1.56
CA ASN A 158 16.17 9.44 0.28
C ASN A 158 15.09 10.41 -0.19
N ILE A 159 14.37 11.07 0.72
CA ILE A 159 13.43 12.15 0.40
C ILE A 159 14.19 13.42 -0.01
N ARG A 160 15.24 13.80 0.73
CA ARG A 160 16.07 14.99 0.43
C ARG A 160 16.82 14.88 -0.89
N HIS A 161 17.21 13.67 -1.31
CA HIS A 161 17.86 13.43 -2.61
C HIS A 161 16.97 13.82 -3.80
N HIS A 162 15.65 13.87 -3.64
CA HIS A 162 14.72 14.42 -4.64
C HIS A 162 14.56 15.95 -4.54
N GLY A 163 15.39 16.65 -3.76
CA GLY A 163 15.34 18.11 -3.60
C GLY A 163 14.24 18.63 -2.66
N ALA A 164 13.52 17.74 -1.97
CA ALA A 164 12.50 18.13 -1.00
C ALA A 164 13.09 18.55 0.34
N GLU A 165 12.42 19.47 1.03
CA GLU A 165 12.67 19.72 2.45
C GLU A 165 12.11 18.55 3.26
N CYS A 166 12.91 17.97 4.16
CA CYS A 166 12.49 16.85 4.99
C CYS A 166 12.96 17.02 6.43
N THR A 167 12.01 16.95 7.37
CA THR A 167 12.26 17.15 8.80
C THR A 167 11.69 15.98 9.60
N ILE A 168 12.55 15.32 10.37
CA ILE A 168 12.10 14.38 11.41
C ILE A 168 11.69 15.22 12.61
N THR A 169 10.44 15.08 13.03
CA THR A 169 9.81 15.83 14.11
C THR A 169 9.88 15.06 15.43
N ASP A 170 9.51 15.71 16.53
CA ASP A 170 9.31 15.05 17.83
C ASP A 170 7.89 14.49 18.02
N LEU A 171 7.06 14.50 16.96
CA LEU A 171 5.65 14.10 16.98
C LEU A 171 5.48 12.62 16.59
N ASN A 172 4.37 11.99 16.99
CA ASN A 172 3.93 10.72 16.39
C ASN A 172 3.39 10.94 14.95
N TYR A 173 3.05 9.86 14.25
CA TYR A 173 2.58 9.93 12.86
C TYR A 173 1.33 10.81 12.70
N ASP A 174 0.28 10.57 13.50
CA ASP A 174 -0.98 11.30 13.37
C ASP A 174 -0.80 12.81 13.68
N ASP A 175 0.04 13.15 14.66
CA ASP A 175 0.38 14.53 14.99
C ASP A 175 1.25 15.20 13.91
N ALA A 176 2.10 14.43 13.22
CA ALA A 176 2.84 14.90 12.05
C ALA A 176 1.88 15.18 10.87
N VAL A 177 0.85 14.36 10.66
CA VAL A 177 -0.23 14.63 9.68
C VAL A 177 -0.96 15.93 10.04
N ARG A 178 -1.35 16.10 11.31
CA ARG A 178 -1.98 17.35 11.79
C ARG A 178 -1.06 18.55 11.61
N LEU A 179 0.26 18.40 11.79
CA LEU A 179 1.24 19.45 11.48
C LEU A 179 1.24 19.78 9.99
N ALA A 180 1.36 18.79 9.10
CA ALA A 180 1.34 19.01 7.65
C ALA A 180 0.06 19.75 7.21
N HIS A 181 -1.10 19.38 7.76
CA HIS A 181 -2.36 20.06 7.50
C HIS A 181 -2.34 21.53 7.97
N ARG A 182 -1.88 21.81 9.20
CA ARG A 182 -1.74 23.20 9.69
C ARG A 182 -0.78 24.03 8.82
N MET A 183 0.32 23.42 8.36
CA MET A 183 1.28 24.10 7.50
C MET A 183 0.69 24.41 6.13
N ALA A 184 -0.11 23.51 5.56
CA ALA A 184 -0.89 23.76 4.35
C ALA A 184 -1.80 25.00 4.49
N GLN A 185 -2.59 25.06 5.58
CA GLN A 185 -3.51 26.16 5.82
C GLN A 185 -2.81 27.50 6.04
N THR A 186 -1.72 27.50 6.83
CA THR A 186 -1.02 28.74 7.23
C THR A 186 -0.09 29.30 6.15
N LYS A 187 0.48 28.44 5.29
CA LYS A 187 1.42 28.85 4.24
C LYS A 187 0.82 28.84 2.83
N GLY A 188 -0.43 28.41 2.66
CA GLY A 188 -1.04 28.24 1.35
C GLY A 188 -0.42 27.12 0.53
N TRP A 189 0.19 26.13 1.19
CA TRP A 189 0.74 24.94 0.54
C TRP A 189 -0.36 23.92 0.24
N VAL A 190 -0.09 23.04 -0.71
CA VAL A 190 -1.01 21.98 -1.13
C VAL A 190 -0.76 20.76 -0.26
N LEU A 191 -1.71 20.45 0.62
CA LEU A 191 -1.66 19.21 1.38
C LEU A 191 -1.82 18.01 0.44
N LEU A 192 -0.87 17.10 0.48
CA LEU A 192 -0.90 15.86 -0.30
C LEU A 192 -0.70 14.67 0.63
N GLN A 193 -1.77 14.25 1.31
CA GLN A 193 -1.76 13.18 2.31
C GLN A 193 -2.58 11.98 1.83
N ASP A 194 -2.10 10.77 2.14
CA ASP A 194 -2.68 9.48 1.74
C ASP A 194 -3.77 8.93 2.68
N THR A 195 -4.31 9.78 3.55
CA THR A 195 -5.50 9.54 4.38
C THR A 195 -6.49 10.68 4.24
N ALA A 196 -7.75 10.43 4.59
CA ALA A 196 -8.86 11.37 4.40
C ALA A 196 -9.59 11.66 5.71
N TRP A 197 -10.16 12.86 5.79
CA TRP A 197 -11.11 13.29 6.82
C TRP A 197 -12.13 14.23 6.17
N THR A 198 -13.22 14.52 6.87
CA THR A 198 -14.26 15.42 6.35
C THR A 198 -13.65 16.75 5.90
N GLY A 199 -13.88 17.11 4.63
CA GLY A 199 -13.33 18.31 4.01
C GLY A 199 -11.97 18.13 3.31
N TYR A 200 -11.38 16.93 3.34
CA TYR A 200 -10.18 16.57 2.60
C TYR A 200 -10.30 15.14 2.04
N GLU A 201 -10.98 15.01 0.90
CA GLU A 201 -11.39 13.71 0.33
C GLU A 201 -10.92 13.51 -1.11
N GLU A 202 -10.78 14.60 -1.86
CA GLU A 202 -10.46 14.57 -3.29
C GLU A 202 -9.06 14.01 -3.57
N ILE A 203 -8.03 14.61 -2.98
CA ILE A 203 -6.63 14.15 -3.14
C ILE A 203 -6.45 12.70 -2.64
N PRO A 204 -6.94 12.32 -1.43
CA PRO A 204 -6.89 10.93 -0.99
C PRO A 204 -7.58 9.95 -1.94
N THR A 205 -8.69 10.36 -2.57
CA THR A 205 -9.36 9.57 -3.60
C THR A 205 -8.45 9.35 -4.80
N TRP A 206 -7.80 10.40 -5.32
CA TRP A 206 -6.84 10.26 -6.42
C TRP A 206 -5.64 9.38 -6.03
N ILE A 207 -5.11 9.50 -4.82
CA ILE A 207 -4.02 8.63 -4.34
C ILE A 207 -4.46 7.16 -4.38
N MET A 208 -5.64 6.86 -3.85
CA MET A 208 -6.22 5.52 -3.89
C MET A 208 -6.41 5.01 -5.32
N GLN A 209 -6.87 5.87 -6.24
CA GLN A 209 -6.98 5.55 -7.66
C GLN A 209 -5.62 5.26 -8.29
N GLY A 210 -4.60 6.07 -8.00
CA GLY A 210 -3.23 5.87 -8.49
C GLY A 210 -2.69 4.49 -8.14
N TYR A 211 -2.92 4.02 -6.91
CA TYR A 211 -2.48 2.70 -6.47
C TYR A 211 -3.05 1.55 -7.32
N MET A 212 -4.19 1.72 -7.99
CA MET A 212 -4.84 0.64 -8.72
C MET A 212 -4.03 0.15 -9.92
N THR A 213 -3.05 0.91 -10.42
CA THR A 213 -2.16 0.45 -11.50
C THR A 213 -1.48 -0.87 -11.17
N LEU A 214 -1.02 -1.08 -9.94
CA LEU A 214 -0.37 -2.34 -9.58
C LEU A 214 -1.35 -3.53 -9.63
N ALA A 215 -2.63 -3.29 -9.35
CA ALA A 215 -3.69 -4.29 -9.41
C ALA A 215 -4.08 -4.61 -10.87
N VAL A 216 -4.15 -3.58 -11.73
CA VAL A 216 -4.34 -3.73 -13.17
C VAL A 216 -3.22 -4.58 -13.76
N GLU A 217 -1.96 -4.21 -13.50
CA GLU A 217 -0.79 -4.94 -13.98
C GLU A 217 -0.79 -6.39 -13.49
N ALA A 218 -1.04 -6.64 -12.20
CA ALA A 218 -1.05 -7.99 -11.65
C ALA A 218 -2.15 -8.87 -12.29
N TYR A 219 -3.35 -8.31 -12.50
CA TYR A 219 -4.43 -9.01 -13.18
C TYR A 219 -4.06 -9.35 -14.63
N GLU A 220 -3.51 -8.39 -15.38
CA GLU A 220 -3.06 -8.59 -16.75
C GLU A 220 -1.96 -9.65 -16.84
N GLN A 221 -0.96 -9.61 -15.95
CA GLN A 221 0.14 -10.60 -15.90
C GLN A 221 -0.33 -12.03 -15.62
N LEU A 222 -1.35 -12.21 -14.76
CA LEU A 222 -1.96 -13.52 -14.52
C LEU A 222 -2.69 -14.02 -15.77
N ALA A 223 -3.48 -13.16 -16.39
CA ALA A 223 -4.24 -13.50 -17.59
C ALA A 223 -3.33 -13.84 -18.79
N GLU A 224 -2.28 -13.04 -19.02
CA GLU A 224 -1.32 -13.23 -20.13
C GLU A 224 -0.55 -14.55 -20.04
N THR A 225 -0.29 -15.04 -18.83
CA THR A 225 0.38 -16.33 -18.60
C THR A 225 -0.59 -17.50 -18.48
N ASN A 226 -1.90 -17.30 -18.67
CA ASN A 226 -2.97 -18.27 -18.42
C ASN A 226 -2.91 -18.86 -16.98
N SER A 227 -2.42 -18.08 -16.02
CA SER A 227 -2.42 -18.46 -14.62
C SER A 227 -3.84 -18.34 -14.05
N PRO A 228 -4.25 -19.22 -13.12
CA PRO A 228 -5.53 -19.07 -12.43
C PRO A 228 -5.64 -17.70 -11.76
N LEU A 229 -6.81 -17.07 -11.87
CA LEU A 229 -7.09 -15.82 -11.16
C LEU A 229 -7.13 -16.05 -9.64
N PRO A 230 -6.90 -15.02 -8.82
CA PRO A 230 -6.80 -15.18 -7.39
C PRO A 230 -8.13 -15.66 -6.78
N THR A 231 -8.06 -16.71 -5.99
CA THR A 231 -9.11 -17.09 -5.04
C THR A 231 -8.98 -16.33 -3.73
N HIS A 232 -7.77 -15.85 -3.42
CA HIS A 232 -7.43 -15.17 -2.18
C HIS A 232 -6.58 -13.93 -2.46
N LEU A 233 -6.90 -12.84 -1.76
CA LEU A 233 -6.06 -11.65 -1.65
C LEU A 233 -5.65 -11.51 -0.18
N ILE A 234 -4.35 -11.36 0.10
CA ILE A 234 -3.89 -10.92 1.43
C ILE A 234 -3.26 -9.55 1.27
N LEU A 235 -3.87 -8.55 1.91
CA LEU A 235 -3.55 -7.15 1.73
C LEU A 235 -3.19 -6.53 3.08
N GLN A 236 -1.97 -6.02 3.20
CA GLN A 236 -1.54 -5.25 4.35
C GLN A 236 -2.22 -3.89 4.41
N ALA A 237 -2.41 -3.34 5.61
CA ALA A 237 -2.99 -2.02 5.79
C ALA A 237 -2.32 -1.22 6.91
N GLY A 238 -2.08 0.06 6.65
CA GLY A 238 -2.10 1.11 7.67
C GLY A 238 -3.48 1.74 7.66
N VAL A 239 -3.63 2.96 7.14
CA VAL A 239 -4.95 3.63 6.98
C VAL A 239 -5.92 2.92 6.00
N GLY A 240 -5.43 1.97 5.19
CA GLY A 240 -6.26 1.15 4.29
C GLY A 240 -6.40 1.64 2.84
N SER A 241 -5.82 2.79 2.44
CA SER A 241 -5.91 3.30 1.06
C SER A 241 -5.44 2.30 0.01
N PHE A 242 -4.30 1.64 0.24
CA PHE A 242 -3.78 0.59 -0.62
C PHE A 242 -4.72 -0.63 -0.70
N ALA A 243 -5.12 -1.17 0.46
CA ALA A 243 -5.99 -2.33 0.51
C ALA A 243 -7.34 -2.05 -0.18
N GLY A 244 -7.94 -0.88 0.07
CA GLY A 244 -9.16 -0.43 -0.58
C GLY A 244 -9.02 -0.33 -2.10
N SER A 245 -7.92 0.24 -2.58
CA SER A 245 -7.61 0.33 -4.02
C SER A 245 -7.53 -1.04 -4.69
N VAL A 246 -6.70 -1.92 -4.14
CA VAL A 246 -6.43 -3.24 -4.73
C VAL A 246 -7.68 -4.11 -4.68
N MET A 247 -8.31 -4.24 -3.50
CA MET A 247 -9.50 -5.08 -3.39
C MET A 247 -10.66 -4.53 -4.21
N GLY A 248 -10.83 -3.20 -4.25
CA GLY A 248 -11.90 -2.58 -5.03
C GLY A 248 -11.77 -2.88 -6.53
N TYR A 249 -10.54 -2.82 -7.07
CA TYR A 249 -10.29 -3.21 -8.46
C TYR A 249 -10.59 -4.70 -8.72
N PHE A 250 -10.09 -5.60 -7.87
CA PHE A 250 -10.32 -7.04 -8.07
C PHE A 250 -11.79 -7.44 -7.91
N VAL A 251 -12.52 -6.85 -6.95
CA VAL A 251 -13.96 -7.07 -6.78
C VAL A 251 -14.73 -6.60 -8.01
N GLU A 252 -14.41 -5.41 -8.53
CA GLU A 252 -15.03 -4.89 -9.74
C GLU A 252 -14.72 -5.75 -10.98
N LYS A 253 -13.52 -6.30 -11.06
CA LYS A 253 -13.07 -7.10 -12.20
C LYS A 253 -13.57 -8.53 -12.18
N MET A 254 -13.82 -9.09 -10.99
CA MET A 254 -14.18 -10.49 -10.74
C MET A 254 -15.57 -10.61 -10.08
N GLN A 255 -16.56 -9.85 -10.56
CA GLN A 255 -17.88 -9.71 -9.93
C GLN A 255 -18.60 -11.05 -9.67
N GLU A 256 -18.44 -12.03 -10.55
CA GLU A 256 -19.06 -13.35 -10.43
C GLU A 256 -18.34 -14.25 -9.42
N ASN A 257 -17.04 -14.04 -9.23
CA ASN A 257 -16.16 -14.89 -8.41
C ASN A 257 -15.23 -14.02 -7.57
N ILE A 258 -15.81 -13.22 -6.68
CA ILE A 258 -15.06 -12.32 -5.80
C ILE A 258 -14.12 -13.15 -4.91
N PRO A 259 -12.81 -12.84 -4.86
CA PRO A 259 -11.86 -13.58 -4.04
C PRO A 259 -12.16 -13.42 -2.55
N ASN A 260 -11.69 -14.38 -1.77
CA ASN A 260 -11.63 -14.28 -0.33
C ASN A 260 -10.54 -13.26 0.07
N ILE A 261 -10.95 -12.10 0.61
CA ILE A 261 -10.03 -11.00 0.93
C ILE A 261 -9.68 -11.00 2.41
N ILE A 262 -8.38 -11.08 2.71
CA ILE A 262 -7.83 -11.04 4.06
C ILE A 262 -7.05 -9.73 4.20
N VAL A 263 -7.40 -8.93 5.22
CA VAL A 263 -6.65 -7.70 5.55
C VAL A 263 -5.77 -7.97 6.75
N VAL A 264 -4.50 -7.57 6.71
CA VAL A 264 -3.53 -7.77 7.79
C VAL A 264 -2.93 -6.45 8.28
N GLU A 265 -2.88 -6.29 9.60
CA GLU A 265 -2.30 -5.14 10.31
C GLU A 265 -1.37 -5.61 11.44
N PRO A 266 -0.37 -4.81 11.84
CA PRO A 266 0.45 -5.09 13.02
C PRO A 266 -0.39 -5.06 14.31
N HIS A 267 -0.01 -5.84 15.33
CA HIS A 267 -0.69 -5.84 16.64
C HIS A 267 -0.87 -4.47 17.27
N GLN A 268 0.13 -3.59 17.12
CA GLN A 268 0.15 -2.28 17.77
C GLN A 268 -0.57 -1.19 16.97
N ALA A 269 -0.93 -1.43 15.70
CA ALA A 269 -1.60 -0.45 14.83
C ALA A 269 -2.70 -1.13 13.98
N ASN A 270 -3.64 -1.79 14.65
CA ASN A 270 -4.68 -2.62 14.02
C ASN A 270 -6.04 -1.93 13.96
N CYS A 271 -6.08 -0.69 13.46
CA CYS A 271 -7.28 0.15 13.48
C CYS A 271 -8.46 -0.44 12.69
N LEU A 272 -8.23 -1.11 11.56
CA LEU A 272 -9.29 -1.75 10.77
C LEU A 272 -9.82 -3.02 11.46
N TYR A 273 -8.93 -3.81 12.08
CA TYR A 273 -9.30 -4.94 12.93
C TYR A 273 -10.17 -4.49 14.10
N GLN A 274 -9.76 -3.46 14.84
CA GLN A 274 -10.58 -2.93 15.96
C GLN A 274 -11.92 -2.41 15.47
N SER A 275 -11.93 -1.71 14.33
CA SER A 275 -13.18 -1.25 13.70
C SER A 275 -14.13 -2.42 13.38
N ALA A 276 -13.58 -3.54 12.91
CA ALA A 276 -14.36 -4.76 12.66
C ALA A 276 -14.83 -5.46 13.95
N VAL A 277 -14.04 -5.40 15.03
CA VAL A 277 -14.43 -5.93 16.36
C VAL A 277 -15.59 -5.14 16.98
N MET A 278 -15.62 -3.81 16.80
CA MET A 278 -16.71 -2.97 17.30
C MET A 278 -18.05 -3.26 16.63
N ASP A 279 -18.03 -3.72 15.37
CA ASP A 279 -19.20 -4.13 14.57
C ASP A 279 -20.37 -3.12 14.50
N ASP A 280 -20.09 -1.83 14.62
CA ASP A 280 -21.08 -0.75 14.43
C ASP A 280 -21.10 -0.21 12.98
N GLY A 281 -20.16 -0.64 12.15
CA GLY A 281 -20.01 -0.28 10.75
C GLY A 281 -19.23 1.02 10.50
N GLN A 282 -18.72 1.66 11.55
CA GLN A 282 -17.91 2.88 11.50
C GLN A 282 -16.41 2.58 11.64
N PRO A 283 -15.53 3.46 11.15
CA PRO A 283 -14.11 3.37 11.45
C PRO A 283 -13.83 3.82 12.89
N HIS A 284 -12.95 3.11 13.58
CA HIS A 284 -12.50 3.39 14.95
C HIS A 284 -10.98 3.53 14.99
N CYS A 285 -10.51 4.53 15.73
CA CYS A 285 -9.09 4.80 15.85
C CYS A 285 -8.43 3.94 16.93
N VAL A 286 -7.14 3.67 16.75
CA VAL A 286 -6.24 3.13 17.77
C VAL A 286 -5.26 4.23 18.17
N THR A 287 -5.03 4.39 19.47
CA THR A 287 -4.15 5.43 20.02
C THR A 287 -2.91 4.81 20.65
N GLY A 288 -1.81 5.57 20.72
CA GLY A 288 -0.57 5.18 21.38
C GLY A 288 0.62 5.33 20.45
N ASP A 289 1.77 4.79 20.87
CA ASP A 289 3.02 4.92 20.12
C ASP A 289 3.07 4.01 18.88
N MET A 290 2.17 3.03 18.78
CA MET A 290 2.03 2.12 17.63
C MET A 290 3.37 1.48 17.20
N ALA A 291 4.21 1.14 18.18
CA ALA A 291 5.56 0.65 17.92
C ALA A 291 5.54 -0.70 17.18
N THR A 292 6.01 -0.70 15.93
CA THR A 292 6.14 -1.89 15.09
C THR A 292 7.31 -1.72 14.12
N ILE A 293 7.94 -2.83 13.71
CA ILE A 293 8.90 -2.82 12.60
C ILE A 293 8.24 -2.50 11.26
N MET A 294 6.93 -2.74 11.13
CA MET A 294 6.15 -2.48 9.92
C MET A 294 5.80 -0.99 9.79
N ALA A 295 6.81 -0.15 9.63
CA ALA A 295 6.68 1.31 9.67
C ALA A 295 5.62 1.88 8.71
N GLY A 296 5.44 1.27 7.52
CA GLY A 296 4.45 1.71 6.55
C GLY A 296 2.99 1.39 6.93
N LEU A 297 2.78 0.61 8.01
CA LEU A 297 1.47 0.18 8.50
C LEU A 297 1.13 0.78 9.88
N ALA A 298 2.03 1.58 10.48
CA ALA A 298 1.88 2.14 11.82
C ALA A 298 0.90 3.35 11.84
N CYS A 299 -0.37 3.12 11.53
CA CYS A 299 -1.39 4.17 11.46
C CYS A 299 -2.53 3.93 12.46
N GLY A 300 -3.00 5.00 13.12
CA GLY A 300 -4.04 4.92 14.14
C GLY A 300 -5.45 5.16 13.61
N GLU A 301 -5.59 5.93 12.54
CA GLU A 301 -6.88 6.41 12.03
C GLU A 301 -7.21 5.81 10.64
N PRO A 302 -8.28 5.00 10.50
CA PRO A 302 -8.70 4.49 9.20
C PRO A 302 -9.06 5.62 8.22
N ASN A 303 -8.70 5.46 6.95
CA ASN A 303 -9.12 6.38 5.90
C ASN A 303 -10.62 6.21 5.60
N ILE A 304 -11.38 7.30 5.76
CA ILE A 304 -12.85 7.30 5.58
C ILE A 304 -13.31 7.00 4.14
N ILE A 305 -12.45 7.19 3.13
CA ILE A 305 -12.74 6.89 1.72
C ILE A 305 -12.61 5.40 1.42
N SER A 306 -11.58 4.75 1.96
CA SER A 306 -11.34 3.32 1.73
C SER A 306 -12.10 2.43 2.70
N TRP A 307 -12.45 2.91 3.90
CA TRP A 307 -13.14 2.11 4.92
C TRP A 307 -14.44 1.45 4.40
N PRO A 308 -15.35 2.14 3.69
CA PRO A 308 -16.55 1.50 3.16
C PRO A 308 -16.23 0.33 2.22
N ILE A 309 -15.19 0.44 1.40
CA ILE A 309 -14.73 -0.62 0.49
C ILE A 309 -14.20 -1.81 1.31
N ILE A 310 -13.35 -1.52 2.29
CA ILE A 310 -12.76 -2.53 3.18
C ILE A 310 -13.83 -3.27 3.97
N ARG A 311 -14.73 -2.54 4.64
CA ARG A 311 -15.84 -3.08 5.44
C ARG A 311 -16.76 -3.95 4.62
N ASP A 312 -17.09 -3.54 3.39
CA ASP A 312 -18.09 -4.24 2.60
C ASP A 312 -17.51 -5.49 1.89
N ASN A 313 -16.18 -5.59 1.70
CA ASN A 313 -15.56 -6.65 0.88
C ASN A 313 -14.57 -7.56 1.63
N THR A 314 -13.98 -7.13 2.74
CA THR A 314 -13.01 -7.95 3.49
C THR A 314 -13.70 -9.15 4.12
N SER A 315 -13.12 -10.34 4.02
CA SER A 315 -13.63 -11.55 4.65
C SER A 315 -13.19 -11.72 6.09
N CYS A 316 -11.90 -11.48 6.35
CA CYS A 316 -11.28 -11.64 7.66
C CYS A 316 -10.24 -10.55 7.86
N PHE A 317 -10.32 -9.90 9.01
CA PHE A 317 -9.28 -8.99 9.49
C PHE A 317 -8.32 -9.77 10.37
N ILE A 318 -7.04 -9.58 10.15
CA ILE A 318 -5.94 -10.21 10.88
C ILE A 318 -5.12 -9.10 11.54
N SER A 319 -4.83 -9.30 12.83
CA SER A 319 -3.80 -8.56 13.53
C SER A 319 -2.64 -9.51 13.81
N ALA A 320 -1.43 -9.15 13.39
CA ALA A 320 -0.28 -10.03 13.35
C ALA A 320 0.92 -9.48 14.13
N ASP A 321 1.71 -10.40 14.69
CA ASP A 321 2.98 -10.08 15.34
C ASP A 321 4.08 -9.75 14.32
N ASP A 322 4.96 -8.82 14.69
CA ASP A 322 6.08 -8.33 13.89
C ASP A 322 7.02 -9.45 13.40
N CYS A 323 7.15 -10.54 14.16
CA CYS A 323 7.98 -11.66 13.76
C CYS A 323 7.50 -12.34 12.46
N LEU A 324 6.22 -12.20 12.12
CA LEU A 324 5.68 -12.70 10.86
C LEU A 324 6.15 -11.86 9.67
N ALA A 325 6.22 -10.54 9.81
CA ALA A 325 6.85 -9.67 8.81
C ALA A 325 8.32 -10.06 8.61
N ALA A 326 9.09 -10.14 9.69
CA ALA A 326 10.50 -10.54 9.64
C ALA A 326 10.71 -11.94 9.01
N LYS A 327 9.80 -12.89 9.30
CA LYS A 327 9.78 -14.22 8.67
C LYS A 327 9.50 -14.11 7.17
N GLY A 328 8.54 -13.28 6.78
CA GLY A 328 8.23 -13.02 5.38
C GLY A 328 9.44 -12.49 4.61
N MET A 329 10.18 -11.54 5.19
CA MET A 329 11.38 -10.97 4.57
C MET A 329 12.41 -12.06 4.28
N ARG A 330 12.68 -12.94 5.26
CA ARG A 330 13.60 -14.07 5.10
C ARG A 330 13.13 -15.10 4.08
N ILE A 331 11.81 -15.39 4.03
CA ILE A 331 11.23 -16.29 3.01
C ILE A 331 11.45 -15.74 1.60
N SER A 332 11.19 -14.46 1.39
CA SER A 332 11.36 -13.79 0.09
C SER A 332 12.83 -13.73 -0.34
N ALA A 333 13.74 -13.46 0.60
CA ALA A 333 15.16 -13.32 0.35
C ALA A 333 15.90 -14.66 0.10
N ALA A 334 15.43 -15.75 0.71
CA ALA A 334 16.12 -17.03 0.72
C ALA A 334 15.24 -18.22 0.28
N PRO A 335 14.63 -18.20 -0.92
CA PRO A 335 14.13 -19.42 -1.54
C PRO A 335 15.29 -20.41 -1.73
N ARG A 336 14.97 -21.71 -1.80
CA ARG A 336 16.01 -22.72 -2.01
C ARG A 336 16.69 -22.49 -3.37
N PRO A 337 18.03 -22.62 -3.48
CA PRO A 337 18.70 -22.55 -4.77
C PRO A 337 18.09 -23.51 -5.79
N GLY A 338 17.89 -23.03 -7.02
CA GLY A 338 17.26 -23.81 -8.10
C GLY A 338 15.74 -23.90 -8.03
N THR A 339 15.07 -23.14 -7.15
CA THR A 339 13.61 -23.12 -7.01
C THR A 339 12.98 -21.77 -7.41
N ASP A 340 12.29 -21.10 -6.48
CA ASP A 340 11.60 -19.82 -6.73
C ASP A 340 12.60 -18.65 -6.83
N THR A 341 12.19 -17.55 -7.48
CA THR A 341 13.00 -16.34 -7.64
C THR A 341 13.21 -15.64 -6.28
N PRO A 342 14.46 -15.39 -5.84
CA PRO A 342 14.70 -14.54 -4.68
C PRO A 342 14.40 -13.08 -5.02
N PHE A 343 13.80 -12.36 -4.07
CA PHE A 343 13.53 -10.93 -4.21
C PHE A 343 13.57 -10.21 -2.87
N ILE A 344 13.74 -8.89 -2.92
CA ILE A 344 13.85 -8.05 -1.73
C ILE A 344 12.45 -7.56 -1.34
N SER A 345 12.07 -7.83 -0.09
CA SER A 345 10.78 -7.40 0.46
C SER A 345 10.99 -6.86 1.87
N GLY A 346 10.64 -5.60 2.09
CA GLY A 346 10.83 -4.91 3.38
C GLY A 346 9.81 -5.32 4.44
N GLU A 347 9.92 -4.69 5.60
CA GLU A 347 9.16 -5.00 6.81
C GLU A 347 7.64 -5.01 6.56
N SER A 348 7.11 -3.94 5.95
CA SER A 348 5.67 -3.83 5.66
C SER A 348 5.27 -4.61 4.39
N GLY A 349 6.24 -4.86 3.50
CA GLY A 349 6.03 -5.55 2.23
C GLY A 349 5.85 -7.06 2.41
N ALA A 350 6.56 -7.65 3.37
CA ALA A 350 6.66 -9.10 3.47
C ALA A 350 5.63 -9.75 4.41
N ILE A 351 4.85 -8.97 5.16
CA ILE A 351 3.87 -9.50 6.12
C ILE A 351 2.87 -10.48 5.49
N GLY A 352 2.50 -10.28 4.22
CA GLY A 352 1.58 -11.17 3.51
C GLY A 352 2.08 -12.62 3.42
N VAL A 353 3.32 -12.84 2.98
CA VAL A 353 3.89 -14.19 2.87
C VAL A 353 4.29 -14.75 4.24
N GLY A 354 4.67 -13.86 5.17
CA GLY A 354 4.90 -14.22 6.58
C GLY A 354 3.66 -14.80 7.26
N LEU A 355 2.51 -14.12 7.11
CA LEU A 355 1.22 -14.58 7.58
C LEU A 355 0.80 -15.89 6.89
N LEU A 356 0.91 -15.96 5.57
CA LEU A 356 0.52 -17.14 4.80
C LEU A 356 1.32 -18.38 5.23
N TYR A 357 2.63 -18.24 5.42
CA TYR A 357 3.47 -19.32 5.92
C TYR A 357 3.01 -19.80 7.30
N GLU A 358 2.73 -18.86 8.21
CA GLU A 358 2.31 -19.20 9.58
C GLU A 358 0.97 -19.94 9.59
N LEU A 359 -0.02 -19.46 8.84
CA LEU A 359 -1.33 -20.09 8.71
C LEU A 359 -1.23 -21.53 8.19
N MET A 360 -0.36 -21.76 7.21
CA MET A 360 -0.24 -23.06 6.53
C MET A 360 0.71 -24.05 7.21
N ASN A 361 1.58 -23.59 8.11
CA ASN A 361 2.63 -24.43 8.70
C ASN A 361 2.48 -24.60 10.23
N ASN A 362 1.87 -23.65 10.94
CA ASN A 362 1.67 -23.77 12.38
C ASN A 362 0.36 -24.51 12.68
N MET A 363 0.47 -25.67 13.33
CA MET A 363 -0.65 -26.54 13.68
C MET A 363 -1.74 -25.82 14.49
N HIS A 364 -1.40 -24.80 15.29
CA HIS A 364 -2.36 -24.04 16.07
C HIS A 364 -3.33 -23.21 15.23
N TYR A 365 -2.99 -22.92 13.96
CA TYR A 365 -3.81 -22.12 13.05
C TYR A 365 -4.47 -22.95 11.95
N GLN A 366 -4.42 -24.29 12.00
CA GLN A 366 -5.06 -25.14 10.99
C GLN A 366 -6.56 -24.89 10.88
N ASP A 367 -7.26 -24.73 12.00
CA ASP A 367 -8.70 -24.43 11.98
C ASP A 367 -8.98 -23.09 11.30
N LEU A 368 -8.12 -22.10 11.53
CA LEU A 368 -8.23 -20.79 10.88
C LEU A 368 -7.93 -20.89 9.38
N ALA A 369 -6.87 -21.59 8.98
CA ALA A 369 -6.53 -21.81 7.57
C ALA A 369 -7.65 -22.55 6.81
N ASN A 370 -8.20 -23.60 7.42
CA ASN A 370 -9.35 -24.34 6.88
C ASN A 370 -10.58 -23.45 6.73
N ARG A 371 -10.89 -22.62 7.75
CA ARG A 371 -12.02 -21.68 7.70
C ARG A 371 -11.80 -20.56 6.69
N LEU A 372 -10.55 -20.18 6.46
CA LEU A 372 -10.15 -19.26 5.40
C LEU A 372 -10.06 -19.94 4.03
N GLN A 373 -10.30 -21.25 3.90
CA GLN A 373 -10.24 -21.99 2.62
C GLN A 373 -8.85 -21.93 1.95
N LEU A 374 -7.79 -21.91 2.76
CA LEU A 374 -6.42 -22.02 2.28
C LEU A 374 -6.05 -23.50 2.14
N ASP A 375 -6.19 -24.04 0.93
CA ASP A 375 -5.89 -25.42 0.58
C ASP A 375 -5.24 -25.53 -0.82
N ALA A 376 -5.09 -26.75 -1.34
CA ALA A 376 -4.43 -27.00 -2.62
C ALA A 376 -5.15 -26.39 -3.84
N ASN A 377 -6.39 -25.91 -3.69
CA ASN A 377 -7.15 -25.20 -4.72
C ASN A 377 -7.03 -23.66 -4.56
N ALA A 378 -6.40 -23.19 -3.48
CA ALA A 378 -6.22 -21.77 -3.24
C ALA A 378 -5.09 -21.19 -4.12
N HIS A 379 -5.47 -20.23 -4.95
CA HIS A 379 -4.59 -19.34 -5.69
C HIS A 379 -4.51 -18.01 -4.96
N VAL A 380 -3.37 -17.71 -4.35
CA VAL A 380 -3.16 -16.56 -3.45
C VAL A 380 -2.34 -15.49 -4.16
N LEU A 381 -2.86 -14.27 -4.21
CA LEU A 381 -2.11 -13.09 -4.63
C LEU A 381 -1.75 -12.24 -3.40
N LEU A 382 -0.45 -11.95 -3.29
CA LEU A 382 0.16 -11.08 -2.29
C LEU A 382 0.83 -9.90 -3.01
N ILE A 383 1.03 -8.80 -2.29
CA ILE A 383 1.77 -7.64 -2.80
C ILE A 383 2.93 -7.34 -1.86
N SER A 384 4.16 -7.39 -2.37
CA SER A 384 5.34 -6.86 -1.70
C SER A 384 5.39 -5.36 -1.96
N THR A 385 4.89 -4.56 -1.02
CA THR A 385 4.70 -3.11 -1.20
C THR A 385 6.00 -2.30 -1.20
N GLU A 386 7.08 -2.84 -0.65
CA GLU A 386 8.37 -2.18 -0.57
C GLU A 386 9.51 -3.20 -0.55
N GLY A 387 10.71 -2.79 -0.99
CA GLY A 387 11.95 -3.51 -0.76
C GLY A 387 12.65 -3.05 0.52
N ASP A 388 13.98 -3.03 0.50
CA ASP A 388 14.88 -2.66 1.60
C ASP A 388 14.96 -1.13 1.80
N THR A 389 13.84 -0.49 2.14
CA THR A 389 13.77 0.99 2.29
C THR A 389 14.61 1.53 3.44
N SER A 390 15.08 0.66 4.34
CA SER A 390 16.15 0.90 5.31
C SER A 390 17.09 -0.30 5.32
N PRO A 391 18.19 -0.27 4.52
CA PRO A 391 19.08 -1.43 4.34
C PRO A 391 19.60 -2.02 5.65
N ASP A 392 19.95 -1.18 6.63
CA ASP A 392 20.44 -1.64 7.94
C ASP A 392 19.41 -2.51 8.68
N ILE A 393 18.14 -2.12 8.64
CA ILE A 393 17.04 -2.89 9.27
C ILE A 393 16.82 -4.19 8.50
N TYR A 394 16.85 -4.12 7.17
CA TYR A 394 16.70 -5.30 6.31
C TYR A 394 17.82 -6.32 6.56
N GLU A 395 19.08 -5.89 6.60
CA GLU A 395 20.24 -6.72 6.88
C GLU A 395 20.12 -7.37 8.26
N ASP A 396 19.77 -6.61 9.28
CA ASP A 396 19.66 -7.10 10.65
C ASP A 396 18.55 -8.17 10.80
N ILE A 397 17.46 -8.03 10.05
CA ILE A 397 16.38 -9.02 10.02
C ILE A 397 16.79 -10.27 9.22
N VAL A 398 17.35 -10.09 8.03
CA VAL A 398 17.56 -11.19 7.09
C VAL A 398 18.83 -11.99 7.41
N TRP A 399 19.90 -11.32 7.82
CA TRP A 399 21.18 -11.97 8.15
C TRP A 399 21.35 -12.21 9.65
N ASN A 400 21.05 -11.22 10.49
CA ASN A 400 21.31 -11.35 11.94
C ASN A 400 20.13 -11.95 12.73
N GLY A 401 18.99 -12.15 12.08
CA GLY A 401 17.85 -12.87 12.65
C GLY A 401 16.97 -12.03 13.59
N ARG A 402 17.05 -10.70 13.53
CA ARG A 402 16.11 -9.83 14.25
C ARG A 402 14.67 -10.15 13.85
N SER A 403 13.76 -10.14 14.84
CA SER A 403 12.35 -10.53 14.63
C SER A 403 11.32 -9.54 15.18
N ALA A 404 11.76 -8.49 15.88
CA ALA A 404 11.00 -7.31 16.31
C ALA A 404 12.02 -6.19 16.61
#